data_AF-A0A9P0ILM7-F1
#
_entry.id   AF-A0A9P0ILM7-F1
#
_cell.length_a   1.000
_cell.length_b   1.000
_cell.length_c   1.000
_cell.angle_alpha   90.00
_cell.angle_beta   90.00
_cell.angle_gamma   90.00
#
_symmetry.space_group_name_H-M   'P 1'
#
loop_
_entity.id
_entity.type
_entity.pdbx_description
1 polymer ?
#
loop_
_entity_poly.entity_id
_entity_poly.type
_entity_poly.pdbx_seq_one_letter_code
_entity_poly.pdbx_strand_id
1 'polypeptide(L)'
;MAALSDEQLRAIKTEQFAKEFKEAAKEVMFNAAKLKSAQDRVRICEWLHKLRELRNDKLDEANMKNEYMQYLRMSLSGEYYILTKPFSSQPPKKLVPFGECIANKTCDFIPNIPRCGQIQPILCHKSDDNRAFMCVKRTPDNGILCYMAVSPDSLSIKE
;
A
#
# COMPACT_ATOMS: atom_id res chain seq x y z
N MET A 1 16.77 5.00 -30.59
CA MET A 1 16.71 4.52 -29.19
C MET A 1 15.52 3.57 -29.12
N ALA A 2 15.73 2.26 -28.96
CA ALA A 2 14.62 1.32 -28.82
C ALA A 2 13.97 1.52 -27.45
N ALA A 3 12.65 1.73 -27.41
CA ALA A 3 11.92 1.78 -26.15
C ALA A 3 11.95 0.41 -25.47
N LEU A 4 12.18 0.40 -24.16
CA LEU A 4 12.12 -0.82 -23.34
C LEU A 4 10.69 -1.39 -23.38
N SER A 5 10.57 -2.72 -23.36
CA SER A 5 9.26 -3.35 -23.23
C SER A 5 8.68 -3.14 -21.82
N ASP A 6 7.35 -3.19 -21.69
CA ASP A 6 6.67 -3.09 -20.40
C ASP A 6 7.17 -4.14 -19.39
N GLU A 7 7.51 -5.33 -19.87
CA GLU A 7 8.05 -6.41 -19.06
C GLU A 7 9.45 -6.08 -18.52
N GLN A 8 10.32 -5.50 -19.36
CA GLN A 8 11.64 -5.02 -18.94
C GLN A 8 11.53 -3.90 -17.90
N LEU A 9 10.60 -2.94 -18.10
CA LEU A 9 10.34 -1.87 -17.14
C LEU A 9 9.85 -2.41 -15.78
N ARG A 10 8.97 -3.42 -15.79
CA ARG A 10 8.50 -4.08 -14.55
C ARG A 10 9.62 -4.80 -13.82
N ALA A 11 10.49 -5.51 -14.55
CA ALA A 11 11.64 -6.19 -13.96
C ALA A 11 12.61 -5.20 -13.30
N ILE A 12 12.95 -4.11 -13.99
CA ILE A 12 13.84 -3.06 -13.48
C ILE A 12 13.27 -2.44 -12.19
N LYS A 13 11.98 -2.06 -12.19
CA LYS A 13 11.33 -1.49 -11.00
C LYS A 13 11.33 -2.44 -9.82
N THR A 14 11.02 -3.71 -10.08
CA THR A 14 10.97 -4.75 -9.06
C THR A 14 12.35 -4.97 -8.43
N GLU A 15 13.40 -5.00 -9.23
CA GLU A 15 14.78 -5.11 -8.75
C GLU A 15 15.19 -3.87 -7.93
N GLN A 16 14.81 -2.68 -8.40
CA GLN A 16 15.02 -1.43 -7.67
C GLN A 16 14.36 -1.47 -6.28
N PHE A 17 13.09 -1.86 -6.19
CA PHE A 17 12.39 -2.00 -4.91
C PHE A 17 13.05 -3.03 -3.99
N ALA A 18 13.54 -4.14 -4.53
CA ALA A 18 14.26 -5.14 -3.74
C ALA A 18 15.58 -4.59 -3.16
N LYS A 19 16.29 -3.73 -3.90
CA LYS A 19 17.50 -3.05 -3.44
C LYS A 19 17.18 -2.03 -2.34
N GLU A 20 16.22 -1.14 -2.60
CA GLU A 20 15.77 -0.11 -1.65
C GLU A 20 15.29 -0.73 -0.33
N PHE A 21 14.54 -1.83 -0.41
CA PHE A 21 14.09 -2.57 0.77
C PHE A 21 15.27 -3.08 1.62
N LYS A 22 16.30 -3.66 0.99
CA LYS A 22 17.48 -4.17 1.70
C LYS A 22 18.26 -3.06 2.39
N GLU A 23 18.42 -1.92 1.73
CA GLU A 23 19.11 -0.75 2.29
C GLU A 23 18.33 -0.18 3.48
N ALA A 24 17.02 0.04 3.30
CA ALA A 24 16.14 0.52 4.36
C ALA A 24 16.08 -0.44 5.56
N ALA A 25 16.04 -1.76 5.33
CA ALA A 25 16.02 -2.75 6.40
C ALA A 25 17.29 -2.71 7.26
N LYS A 26 18.47 -2.47 6.66
CA LYS A 26 19.73 -2.30 7.41
C LYS A 26 19.69 -1.06 8.28
N GLU A 27 19.25 0.07 7.73
CA GLU A 27 19.12 1.33 8.47
C GLU A 27 18.12 1.19 9.62
N VAL A 28 16.97 0.56 9.36
CA VAL A 28 15.95 0.32 10.39
C VAL A 28 16.46 -0.57 11.50
N MET A 29 17.15 -1.67 11.20
CA MET A 29 17.72 -2.54 12.24
C MET A 29 18.77 -1.80 13.08
N PHE A 30 19.63 -0.99 12.43
CA PHE A 30 20.61 -0.19 13.13
C PHE A 30 19.97 0.85 14.06
N ASN A 31 18.93 1.54 13.60
CA ASN A 31 18.22 2.53 14.42
C ASN A 31 17.31 1.90 15.48
N ALA A 32 16.72 0.73 15.20
CA ALA A 32 15.91 -0.01 16.15
C ALA A 32 16.71 -0.41 17.40
N ALA A 33 18.00 -0.72 17.26
CA ALA A 33 18.87 -1.00 18.40
C ALA A 33 18.99 0.17 19.39
N LYS A 34 18.74 1.41 18.93
CA LYS A 34 18.80 2.63 19.74
C LYS A 34 17.49 2.92 20.49
N LEU A 35 16.41 2.21 20.18
CA LEU A 35 15.13 2.37 20.86
C LEU A 35 15.24 1.97 22.32
N LYS A 36 14.70 2.80 23.22
CA LYS A 36 14.68 2.51 24.66
C LYS A 36 13.72 1.36 24.98
N SER A 37 12.55 1.35 24.36
CA SER A 37 11.50 0.35 24.58
C SER A 37 11.88 -1.01 23.98
N ALA A 38 11.97 -2.04 24.84
CA ALA A 38 12.16 -3.42 24.39
C ALA A 38 11.00 -3.94 23.55
N GLN A 39 9.77 -3.48 23.85
CA GLN A 39 8.58 -3.84 23.10
C GLN A 39 8.64 -3.30 21.68
N ASP A 40 9.07 -2.05 21.50
CA ASP A 40 9.17 -1.43 20.16
C ASP A 40 10.23 -2.13 19.30
N ARG A 41 11.34 -2.57 19.91
CA ARG A 41 12.34 -3.39 19.22
C ARG A 41 11.74 -4.71 18.73
N VAL A 42 10.96 -5.39 19.56
CA VAL A 42 10.24 -6.62 19.15
C VAL A 42 9.23 -6.32 18.04
N ARG A 43 8.46 -5.23 18.14
CA ARG A 43 7.50 -4.83 17.09
C ARG A 43 8.17 -4.62 15.74
N ILE A 44 9.33 -3.97 15.71
CA ILE A 44 10.07 -3.77 14.46
C ILE A 44 10.49 -5.12 13.86
N CYS A 45 10.98 -6.05 14.67
CA CYS A 45 11.30 -7.39 14.19
C CYS A 45 10.07 -8.09 13.62
N GLU A 46 8.92 -8.06 14.30
CA GLU A 46 7.66 -8.62 13.80
C GLU A 46 7.27 -8.03 12.44
N TRP A 47 7.36 -6.70 12.29
CA TRP A 47 7.07 -6.02 11.04
C TRP A 47 8.07 -6.35 9.92
N LEU A 48 9.36 -6.41 10.21
CA LEU A 48 10.36 -6.83 9.23
C LEU A 48 10.14 -8.27 8.76
N HIS A 49 9.79 -9.17 9.68
CA HIS A 49 9.38 -10.53 9.33
C HIS A 49 8.15 -10.53 8.43
N LYS A 50 7.11 -9.76 8.77
CA LYS A 50 5.90 -9.64 7.96
C LYS A 50 6.19 -9.12 6.55
N LEU A 51 6.99 -8.05 6.43
CA LEU A 51 7.33 -7.48 5.13
C LEU A 51 8.19 -8.44 4.29
N ARG A 52 9.01 -9.28 4.93
CA ARG A 52 9.78 -10.32 4.24
C ARG A 52 8.89 -11.41 3.62
N GLU A 53 7.71 -11.68 4.18
CA GLU A 53 6.75 -12.66 3.63
C GLU A 53 6.17 -12.22 2.28
N LEU A 54 6.12 -10.91 2.00
CA LEU A 54 5.66 -10.39 0.72
C LEU A 54 6.66 -10.74 -0.39
N ARG A 55 6.12 -11.18 -1.53
CA ARG A 55 6.93 -11.63 -2.65
C ARG A 55 7.52 -10.43 -3.39
N ASN A 56 8.71 -10.63 -3.94
CA ASN A 56 9.36 -9.64 -4.80
C ASN A 56 9.10 -9.91 -6.28
N ASP A 57 8.37 -10.96 -6.68
CA ASP A 57 8.14 -11.25 -8.11
C ASP A 57 6.93 -10.52 -8.69
N LYS A 58 6.01 -10.09 -7.81
CA LYS A 58 4.86 -9.26 -8.17
C LYS A 58 5.15 -7.80 -7.87
N LEU A 59 5.01 -6.95 -8.88
CA LEU A 59 5.27 -5.51 -8.77
C LEU A 59 4.46 -4.87 -7.62
N ASP A 60 3.18 -5.23 -7.48
CA ASP A 60 2.31 -4.64 -6.44
C ASP A 60 2.74 -5.04 -5.03
N GLU A 61 3.11 -6.31 -4.81
CA GLU A 61 3.62 -6.78 -3.52
C GLU A 61 4.99 -6.17 -3.21
N ALA A 62 5.86 -6.05 -4.22
CA ALA A 62 7.18 -5.41 -4.09
C ALA A 62 7.06 -3.91 -3.78
N ASN A 63 6.15 -3.20 -4.45
CA ASN A 63 5.87 -1.79 -4.19
C ASN A 63 5.30 -1.60 -2.78
N MET A 64 4.25 -2.35 -2.41
CA MET A 64 3.65 -2.27 -1.09
C MET A 64 4.68 -2.53 0.01
N LYS A 65 5.50 -3.57 -0.14
CA LYS A 65 6.60 -3.89 0.76
C LYS A 65 7.55 -2.70 0.93
N ASN A 66 7.92 -2.05 -0.17
CA ASN A 66 8.82 -0.89 -0.14
C ASN A 66 8.15 0.32 0.54
N GLU A 67 6.88 0.63 0.25
CA GLU A 67 6.15 1.73 0.88
C GLU A 67 6.10 1.61 2.42
N TYR A 68 5.73 0.44 2.93
CA TYR A 68 5.78 0.19 4.38
C TYR A 68 7.21 0.32 4.94
N MET A 69 8.22 -0.19 4.22
CA MET A 69 9.61 -0.15 4.67
C MET A 69 10.16 1.28 4.73
N GLN A 70 9.89 2.11 3.71
CA GLN A 70 10.32 3.50 3.69
C GLN A 70 9.63 4.32 4.79
N TYR A 71 8.34 4.09 5.04
CA TYR A 71 7.66 4.77 6.15
C TYR A 71 8.21 4.37 7.52
N LEU A 72 8.53 3.08 7.71
CA LEU A 72 9.18 2.59 8.93
C LEU A 72 10.56 3.23 9.12
N ARG A 73 11.34 3.30 8.05
CA ARG A 73 12.64 3.98 8.01
C ARG A 73 12.51 5.43 8.45
N MET A 74 11.60 6.20 7.83
CA MET A 74 11.35 7.61 8.20
C MET A 74 10.96 7.77 9.67
N SER A 75 10.13 6.86 10.21
CA SER A 75 9.69 6.88 11.62
C SER A 75 10.87 6.72 12.59
N LEU A 76 11.93 6.03 12.15
CA LEU A 76 13.13 5.74 12.94
C LEU A 76 14.33 6.62 12.56
N SER A 77 14.18 7.57 11.64
CA SER A 77 15.25 8.49 11.23
C SER A 77 15.27 9.79 12.03
N GLY A 78 14.26 10.07 12.87
CA GLY A 78 14.18 11.28 13.69
C GLY A 78 14.95 11.20 15.02
N GLU A 79 15.14 12.34 15.68
CA GLU A 79 15.87 12.43 16.97
C GLU A 79 15.23 11.63 18.10
N TYR A 80 13.92 11.46 18.07
CA TYR A 80 13.15 10.85 19.16
C TYR A 80 12.91 9.34 18.99
N TYR A 81 13.26 8.76 17.83
CA TYR A 81 13.05 7.34 17.50
C TYR A 81 11.67 6.81 17.97
N ILE A 82 10.57 7.40 17.48
CA ILE A 82 9.23 7.05 17.95
C ILE A 82 8.57 6.12 16.95
N LEU A 83 8.13 4.96 17.42
CA LEU A 83 7.37 4.02 16.62
C LEU A 83 5.91 4.49 16.52
N THR A 84 5.53 5.00 15.36
CA THR A 84 4.16 5.47 15.09
C THR A 84 3.27 4.34 14.57
N LYS A 85 1.95 4.56 14.54
CA LYS A 85 1.03 3.66 13.83
C LYS A 85 1.42 3.59 12.35
N PRO A 86 1.37 2.41 11.70
CA PRO A 86 0.84 1.15 12.20
C PRO A 86 1.83 0.30 13.01
N PHE A 87 3.10 0.71 13.08
CA PHE A 87 4.18 -0.11 13.61
C PHE A 87 4.18 -0.28 15.13
N SER A 88 3.52 0.60 15.87
CA SER A 88 3.31 0.46 17.31
C SER A 88 2.40 -0.72 17.70
N SER A 89 1.76 -1.37 16.74
CA SER A 89 0.91 -2.55 16.93
C SER A 89 1.45 -3.76 16.17
N GLN A 90 0.99 -4.96 16.51
CA GLN A 90 1.36 -6.18 15.79
C GLN A 90 0.97 -6.07 14.31
N PRO A 91 1.80 -6.55 13.36
CA PRO A 91 1.40 -6.61 11.96
C PRO A 91 0.12 -7.46 11.78
N PRO A 92 -0.81 -7.04 10.93
CA PRO A 92 -2.03 -7.80 10.66
C PRO A 92 -1.71 -9.09 9.86
N LYS A 93 -2.62 -10.07 9.93
CA LYS A 93 -2.48 -11.33 9.17
C LYS A 93 -2.36 -11.08 7.66
N LYS A 94 -3.15 -10.14 7.13
CA LYS A 94 -3.13 -9.70 5.73
C LYS A 94 -2.82 -8.22 5.68
N LEU A 95 -1.81 -7.84 4.91
CA LEU A 95 -1.49 -6.44 4.63
C LEU A 95 -2.44 -5.90 3.55
N VAL A 96 -2.82 -4.65 3.71
CA VAL A 96 -3.53 -3.85 2.70
C VAL A 96 -2.55 -2.84 2.10
N PRO A 97 -2.83 -2.28 0.91
CA PRO A 97 -2.02 -1.21 0.34
C PRO A 97 -1.69 -0.12 1.37
N PHE A 98 -0.46 0.39 1.36
CA PHE A 98 0.01 1.26 2.43
C PHE A 98 -0.86 2.53 2.59
N GLY A 99 -1.28 3.13 1.47
CA GLY A 99 -2.20 4.27 1.47
C GLY A 99 -3.53 3.97 2.15
N GLU A 100 -4.10 2.78 1.93
CA GLU A 100 -5.33 2.33 2.60
C GLU A 100 -5.11 2.19 4.12
N CYS A 101 -3.97 1.62 4.52
CA CYS A 101 -3.61 1.46 5.92
C CYS A 101 -3.52 2.80 6.66
N ILE A 102 -2.75 3.76 6.13
CA ILE A 102 -2.56 5.07 6.77
C ILE A 102 -3.87 5.88 6.78
N ALA A 103 -4.63 5.87 5.69
CA ALA A 103 -5.92 6.54 5.64
C ALA A 103 -6.87 5.99 6.71
N ASN A 104 -6.95 4.66 6.85
CA ASN A 104 -7.78 4.03 7.88
C ASN A 104 -7.32 4.31 9.30
N LYS A 105 -6.00 4.40 9.54
CA LYS A 105 -5.48 4.82 10.84
C LYS A 105 -5.78 6.29 11.13
N THR A 106 -5.87 7.14 10.11
CA THR A 106 -6.25 8.54 10.25
C THR A 106 -7.75 8.68 10.57
N CYS A 107 -8.60 7.83 9.97
CA CYS A 107 -10.04 7.78 10.28
C CYS A 107 -10.31 7.46 11.76
N ASP A 108 -9.41 6.73 12.44
CA ASP A 108 -9.55 6.46 13.88
C ASP A 108 -9.49 7.74 14.74
N PHE A 109 -8.94 8.84 14.22
CA PHE A 109 -8.79 10.11 14.92
C PHE A 109 -9.77 11.20 14.48
N ILE A 110 -10.44 11.02 13.34
CA ILE A 110 -11.36 12.01 12.78
C ILE A 110 -12.76 11.39 12.70
N PRO A 111 -13.69 11.81 13.58
CA PRO A 111 -15.05 11.29 13.54
C PRO A 111 -15.71 11.63 12.18
N ASN A 112 -16.53 10.71 11.68
CA ASN A 112 -17.31 10.82 10.45
C ASN A 112 -16.55 10.73 9.11
N ILE A 113 -15.24 10.43 9.10
CA ILE A 113 -14.55 10.10 7.85
C ILE A 113 -14.75 8.61 7.53
N PRO A 114 -15.24 8.27 6.32
CA PRO A 114 -15.40 6.88 5.91
C PRO A 114 -14.04 6.21 5.76
N ARG A 115 -13.93 4.95 6.20
CA ARG A 115 -12.73 4.14 6.02
C ARG A 115 -12.44 3.93 4.53
N CYS A 116 -11.18 4.08 4.14
CA CYS A 116 -10.68 3.66 2.84
C CYS A 116 -10.69 2.12 2.80
N GLY A 117 -11.33 1.53 1.80
CA GLY A 117 -11.21 0.11 1.51
C GLY A 117 -10.56 -0.08 0.15
N GLN A 118 -10.38 -1.35 -0.24
CA GLN A 118 -10.04 -1.68 -1.62
C GLN A 118 -10.95 -0.88 -2.57
N ILE A 119 -10.37 -0.29 -3.61
CA ILE A 119 -11.13 0.26 -4.74
C ILE A 119 -11.71 -0.95 -5.48
N GLN A 120 -12.69 -1.62 -4.87
CA GLN A 120 -13.55 -2.55 -5.55
C GLN A 120 -14.80 -1.77 -5.93
N PRO A 121 -14.96 -1.38 -7.21
CA PRO A 121 -16.29 -1.10 -7.70
C PRO A 121 -17.12 -2.36 -7.46
N ILE A 122 -18.15 -2.25 -6.62
CA ILE A 122 -19.09 -3.32 -6.37
C ILE A 122 -20.11 -3.21 -7.51
N LEU A 123 -19.80 -3.86 -8.64
CA LEU A 123 -20.48 -3.83 -9.93
C LEU A 123 -19.92 -2.77 -10.90
N CYS A 124 -19.06 -3.23 -11.82
CA CYS A 124 -18.81 -2.57 -13.11
C CYS A 124 -19.83 -3.12 -14.12
N HIS A 125 -20.85 -2.34 -14.47
CA HIS A 125 -21.64 -2.64 -15.66
C HIS A 125 -21.02 -1.91 -16.84
N LYS A 126 -20.85 -2.63 -17.95
CA LYS A 126 -20.31 -2.10 -19.20
C LYS A 126 -21.43 -2.17 -20.24
N SER A 127 -21.62 -1.11 -21.02
CA SER A 127 -22.51 -1.16 -22.17
C SER A 127 -21.95 -2.10 -23.24
N ASP A 128 -22.83 -2.69 -24.05
CA ASP A 128 -22.46 -3.64 -25.11
C ASP A 128 -21.47 -3.06 -26.13
N ASP A 129 -21.51 -1.73 -26.33
CA ASP A 129 -20.61 -1.00 -27.22
C ASP A 129 -19.27 -0.60 -26.57
N ASN A 130 -19.06 -0.96 -25.30
CA ASN A 130 -17.86 -0.65 -24.51
C ASN A 130 -17.59 0.86 -24.33
N ARG A 131 -18.62 1.70 -24.42
CA ARG A 131 -18.49 3.17 -24.31
C ARG A 131 -18.93 3.71 -22.96
N ALA A 132 -19.83 3.03 -22.26
CA ALA A 132 -20.29 3.42 -20.94
C ALA A 132 -19.85 2.41 -19.88
N PHE A 133 -19.38 2.96 -18.77
CA PHE A 133 -18.92 2.21 -17.60
C PHE A 133 -19.65 2.76 -16.39
N MET A 134 -20.34 1.89 -15.66
CA MET A 134 -21.03 2.25 -14.42
C MET A 134 -20.41 1.47 -13.27
N CYS A 135 -19.91 2.20 -12.28
CA CYS A 135 -19.37 1.66 -11.04
C CYS A 135 -20.26 2.05 -9.88
N VAL A 136 -20.74 1.07 -9.13
CA VAL A 136 -21.52 1.30 -7.92
C VAL A 136 -20.67 0.96 -6.70
N LYS A 137 -20.73 1.80 -5.66
CA LYS A 137 -20.09 1.55 -4.36
C LYS A 137 -21.09 1.85 -3.25
N ARG A 138 -21.31 0.89 -2.35
CA ARG A 138 -22.07 1.17 -1.12
C ARG A 138 -21.24 2.06 -0.19
N THR A 139 -21.87 3.11 0.35
CA THR A 139 -21.28 3.94 1.40
C THR A 139 -21.66 3.40 2.78
N PRO A 140 -20.91 3.76 3.85
CA PRO A 140 -21.15 3.23 5.19
C PRO A 140 -22.56 3.51 5.75
N ASP A 141 -23.22 4.60 5.35
CA ASP A 141 -24.52 5.03 5.90
C ASP A 141 -25.73 4.49 5.11
N ASN A 142 -25.64 3.26 4.56
CA ASN A 142 -26.61 2.69 3.62
C ASN A 142 -26.82 3.52 2.33
N GLY A 143 -25.94 4.46 2.03
CA GLY A 143 -25.97 5.22 0.79
C GLY A 143 -25.32 4.47 -0.39
N ILE A 144 -25.53 5.00 -1.58
CA ILE A 144 -24.93 4.47 -2.81
C ILE A 144 -24.18 5.61 -3.49
N LEU A 145 -22.92 5.36 -3.81
CA LEU A 145 -22.06 6.23 -4.59
C LEU A 145 -21.92 5.61 -5.99
N CYS A 146 -22.45 6.29 -6.99
CA CYS A 146 -22.46 5.83 -8.37
C CYS A 146 -21.56 6.74 -9.22
N TYR A 147 -20.64 6.14 -9.97
CA TYR A 147 -19.81 6.83 -10.94
C TYR A 147 -20.12 6.25 -12.32
N MET A 148 -20.38 7.13 -13.29
CA MET A 148 -20.55 6.76 -14.68
C MET A 148 -19.51 7.50 -15.51
N ALA A 149 -18.79 6.76 -16.35
CA ALA A 149 -17.93 7.32 -17.37
C ALA A 149 -18.48 6.95 -18.74
N VAL A 150 -18.59 7.93 -19.63
CA VAL A 150 -18.95 7.72 -21.04
C VAL A 150 -17.78 8.22 -21.87
N SER A 151 -17.22 7.33 -22.67
CA SER A 151 -16.16 7.64 -23.61
C SER A 151 -16.73 7.63 -25.03
N PRO A 152 -16.43 8.65 -25.86
CA PRO A 152 -16.80 8.62 -27.27
C PRO A 152 -16.09 7.48 -28.02
N ASP A 153 -14.89 7.11 -27.55
CA ASP A 153 -14.09 6.02 -28.08
C ASP A 153 -14.22 4.76 -27.21
N SER A 154 -14.34 3.59 -27.82
CA SER A 154 -14.37 2.32 -27.09
C SER A 154 -13.05 2.09 -26.35
N LEU A 155 -13.07 2.16 -25.02
CA LEU A 155 -11.90 1.95 -24.17
C LEU A 155 -11.66 0.44 -23.98
N SER A 156 -10.51 -0.05 -24.45
CA SER A 156 -10.03 -1.39 -24.10
C SER A 156 -9.28 -1.32 -22.77
N ILE A 157 -10.03 -1.44 -21.68
CA ILE A 157 -9.44 -1.64 -20.36
C ILE A 157 -8.91 -3.08 -20.33
N LYS A 158 -7.58 -3.26 -20.34
CA LYS A 158 -6.97 -4.58 -20.14
C LYS A 158 -7.16 -4.97 -18.66
N GLU A 159 -7.88 -6.06 -18.43
CA GLU A 159 -8.07 -6.69 -17.12
C GLU A 159 -6.76 -7.27 -16.56
#